data_AF-A0A0N4VZB9-F1
#
_entry.id   AF-A0A0N4VZB9-F1
#
_cell.length_a   1.000
_cell.length_b   1.000
_cell.length_c   1.000
_cell.angle_alpha   90.00
_cell.angle_beta   90.00
_cell.angle_gamma   90.00
#
_symmetry.space_group_name_H-M   'P 1'
#
loop_
_entity.id
_entity.type
_entity.pdbx_description
1 polymer ?
#
loop_
_entity_poly.entity_id
_entity_poly.type
_entity_poly.pdbx_seq_one_letter_code
_entity_poly.pdbx_strand_id
1 'polypeptide(L)'
;MELPLLTLTVAFYSLPVPFLAAMNISSSHYFLWLLSFFAIIYTHLLLWRLVSKAFVFLCPNPGLAFFGTVALFTISHLTSGLVAHPAEQQSIVFYSHWLSPHRSDIYTSVVLLKWKLLDHLVLIY
;
A
#
# COMPACT_ATOMS: atom_id res chain seq x y z
N MET A 1 -7.51 -11.90 -19.50
CA MET A 1 -7.67 -12.45 -18.14
C MET A 1 -6.25 -12.65 -17.59
N GLU A 2 -5.73 -11.71 -16.79
CA GLU A 2 -4.29 -11.67 -16.39
C GLU A 2 -4.11 -11.73 -14.86
N LEU A 3 -5.13 -12.17 -14.14
CA LEU A 3 -5.07 -12.31 -12.68
C LEU A 3 -3.95 -13.27 -12.24
N PRO A 4 -3.73 -14.44 -12.88
CA PRO A 4 -2.62 -15.33 -12.49
C PRO A 4 -1.24 -14.67 -12.62
N LEU A 5 -1.03 -13.87 -13.67
CA LEU A 5 0.22 -13.14 -13.86
C LEU A 5 0.40 -12.08 -12.78
N LEU A 6 -0.65 -11.34 -12.44
CA LEU A 6 -0.61 -10.37 -11.34
C LEU A 6 -0.25 -11.05 -10.01
N THR A 7 -0.89 -12.17 -9.68
CA THR A 7 -0.61 -12.96 -8.47
C THR A 7 0.85 -13.38 -8.42
N LEU A 8 1.39 -13.89 -9.53
CA LEU A 8 2.79 -14.28 -9.63
C LEU A 8 3.73 -13.09 -9.43
N THR A 9 3.48 -11.97 -10.10
CA THR A 9 4.29 -10.75 -9.96
C THR A 9 4.30 -10.27 -8.51
N VAL A 10 3.16 -10.26 -7.83
CA VAL A 10 3.10 -9.85 -6.42
C VAL A 10 3.84 -10.84 -5.53
N ALA A 11 3.71 -12.14 -5.78
CA ALA A 11 4.42 -13.16 -5.00
C ALA A 11 5.94 -13.02 -5.12
N PHE A 12 6.43 -12.82 -6.35
CA PHE A 12 7.85 -12.59 -6.62
C PHE A 12 8.36 -11.26 -6.05
N TYR A 13 7.51 -10.24 -5.98
CA TYR A 13 7.84 -8.98 -5.35
C TYR A 13 7.87 -9.08 -3.82
N SER A 14 6.90 -9.78 -3.19
CA SER A 14 6.75 -9.80 -1.74
C SER A 14 7.71 -10.76 -1.02
N LEU A 15 8.04 -11.89 -1.63
CA LEU A 15 8.89 -12.94 -1.04
C LEU A 15 10.31 -12.48 -0.65
N PRO A 16 11.07 -11.77 -1.50
CA PRO A 16 12.45 -11.42 -1.18
C PRO A 16 12.58 -10.21 -0.25
N VAL A 17 11.52 -9.40 -0.08
CA VAL A 17 11.58 -8.11 0.63
C VAL A 17 12.07 -8.24 2.08
N PRO A 18 11.58 -9.17 2.92
CA PRO A 18 12.11 -9.36 4.27
C PRO A 18 13.62 -9.56 4.34
N PHE A 19 14.16 -10.31 3.38
CA PHE A 19 15.58 -10.64 3.32
C PHE A 19 16.41 -9.46 2.81
N LEU A 20 15.96 -8.82 1.73
CA LEU A 20 16.66 -7.68 1.12
C LEU A 20 16.64 -6.43 2.00
N ALA A 21 15.55 -6.19 2.71
CA ALA A 21 15.41 -5.07 3.64
C ALA A 21 15.89 -5.39 5.06
N ALA A 22 16.50 -6.57 5.28
CA ALA A 22 17.01 -7.03 6.57
C ALA A 22 16.00 -6.85 7.73
N MET A 23 14.74 -7.17 7.49
CA MET A 23 13.68 -6.96 8.47
C MET A 23 13.77 -7.96 9.62
N ASN A 24 13.78 -7.47 10.87
CA ASN A 24 13.79 -8.31 12.06
C ASN A 24 12.37 -8.82 12.40
N ILE A 25 11.92 -9.83 11.67
CA ILE A 25 10.61 -10.48 11.84
C ILE A 25 10.80 -11.79 12.61
N SER A 26 10.05 -11.98 13.70
CA SER A 26 10.08 -13.25 14.43
C SER A 26 9.57 -14.39 13.55
N SER A 27 10.18 -15.57 13.66
CA SER A 27 9.79 -16.76 12.92
C SER A 27 8.31 -17.14 13.12
N SER A 28 7.76 -16.87 14.32
CA SER A 28 6.35 -17.11 14.66
C SER A 28 5.35 -16.27 13.83
N HIS A 29 5.76 -15.09 13.36
CA HIS A 29 4.88 -14.17 12.62
C HIS A 29 5.31 -13.99 11.16
N TYR A 30 6.38 -14.66 10.73
CA TYR A 30 6.94 -14.47 9.39
C TYR A 30 5.91 -14.74 8.28
N PHE A 31 5.20 -15.85 8.37
CA PHE A 31 4.19 -16.22 7.36
C PHE A 31 3.01 -15.24 7.34
N LEU A 32 2.51 -14.84 8.53
CA LEU A 32 1.42 -13.88 8.63
C LEU A 32 1.82 -12.53 8.05
N TRP A 33 3.01 -12.05 8.38
CA TRP A 33 3.57 -10.82 7.83
C TRP A 33 3.67 -10.89 6.31
N LEU A 34 4.21 -12.00 5.76
CA LEU A 34 4.37 -12.18 4.33
C LEU A 34 3.01 -12.20 3.61
N LEU A 35 2.03 -12.91 4.17
CA LEU A 35 0.68 -12.98 3.61
C LEU A 35 -0.01 -11.61 3.65
N SER A 36 0.12 -10.87 4.75
CA SER A 36 -0.42 -9.52 4.85
C SER A 36 0.24 -8.57 3.87
N PHE A 37 1.56 -8.61 3.74
CA PHE A 37 2.30 -7.78 2.79
C PHE A 37 1.91 -8.09 1.35
N PHE A 38 1.82 -9.39 1.00
CA PHE A 38 1.30 -9.85 -0.29
C PHE A 38 -0.11 -9.30 -0.54
N ALA A 39 -1.03 -9.46 0.43
CA ALA A 39 -2.41 -9.01 0.30
C ALA A 39 -2.50 -7.50 0.05
N ILE A 40 -1.74 -6.70 0.81
CA ILE A 40 -1.68 -5.24 0.68
C ILE A 40 -1.23 -4.85 -0.74
N ILE A 41 -0.11 -5.39 -1.21
CA ILE A 41 0.41 -5.08 -2.56
C ILE A 41 -0.59 -5.54 -3.63
N TYR A 42 -1.16 -6.73 -3.47
CA TYR A 42 -2.12 -7.28 -4.42
C TYR A 42 -3.38 -6.41 -4.52
N THR A 43 -3.96 -6.00 -3.39
CA THR A 43 -5.12 -5.10 -3.38
C THR A 43 -4.77 -3.72 -3.95
N HIS A 44 -3.58 -3.21 -3.65
CA HIS A 44 -3.12 -1.93 -4.16
C HIS A 44 -3.01 -1.93 -5.69
N LEU A 45 -2.36 -2.96 -6.26
CA LEU A 45 -2.23 -3.09 -7.71
C LEU A 45 -3.58 -3.35 -8.40
N LEU A 46 -4.47 -4.12 -7.78
CA LEU A 46 -5.83 -4.31 -8.29
C LEU A 46 -6.60 -2.99 -8.34
N LEU A 47 -6.53 -2.19 -7.28
CA LEU A 47 -7.18 -0.89 -7.22
C LEU A 47 -6.68 0.03 -8.33
N TRP A 48 -5.36 0.20 -8.47
CA TRP A 48 -4.79 1.04 -9.52
C TRP A 48 -5.10 0.53 -10.92
N ARG A 49 -5.18 -0.80 -11.10
CA ARG A 49 -5.62 -1.38 -12.37
C ARG A 49 -7.06 -1.00 -12.72
N LEU A 50 -7.96 -0.98 -11.74
CA LEU A 50 -9.35 -0.53 -11.93
C LEU A 50 -9.41 0.96 -12.23
N VAL A 51 -8.63 1.78 -11.51
CA VAL A 51 -8.52 3.22 -11.75
C VAL A 51 -8.03 3.49 -13.18
N SER A 52 -6.94 2.85 -13.63
CA SER A 52 -6.43 3.00 -14.99
C SER A 52 -7.48 2.62 -16.04
N LYS A 53 -8.24 1.53 -15.82
CA LYS A 53 -9.33 1.12 -16.72
C LYS A 53 -10.46 2.15 -16.76
N ALA A 54 -10.82 2.74 -15.62
CA ALA A 54 -11.81 3.80 -15.57
C ALA A 54 -11.36 5.04 -16.37
N PHE A 55 -10.10 5.45 -16.24
CA PHE A 55 -9.54 6.54 -17.04
C PHE A 55 -9.51 6.23 -18.54
N VAL A 56 -9.12 5.02 -18.93
CA VAL A 56 -9.14 4.59 -20.33
C VAL A 56 -10.57 4.60 -20.90
N PHE A 57 -11.57 4.27 -20.09
CA PHE A 57 -12.98 4.34 -20.49
C PHE A 57 -13.49 5.78 -20.63
N LEU A 58 -13.08 6.68 -19.73
CA LEU A 58 -13.57 8.07 -19.68
C LEU A 58 -12.85 9.01 -20.65
N CYS A 59 -11.58 8.72 -20.99
CA CYS A 59 -10.77 9.59 -21.82
C CYS A 59 -10.71 9.10 -23.28
N PRO A 60 -10.92 9.99 -24.27
CA PRO A 60 -10.88 9.63 -25.68
C PRO A 60 -9.44 9.39 -26.21
N ASN A 61 -8.42 9.79 -25.46
CA ASN A 61 -7.01 9.67 -25.85
C ASN A 61 -6.25 8.84 -24.79
N PRO A 62 -5.51 7.78 -25.19
CA PRO A 62 -4.76 6.94 -24.27
C PRO A 62 -3.67 7.70 -23.51
N GLY A 63 -3.06 8.72 -24.13
CA GLY A 63 -2.07 9.58 -23.48
C GLY A 63 -2.67 10.41 -22.34
N LEU A 64 -3.90 10.92 -22.51
CA LEU A 64 -4.60 11.65 -21.45
C LEU A 64 -5.03 10.70 -20.31
N ALA A 65 -5.50 9.50 -20.63
CA ALA A 65 -5.82 8.49 -19.63
C ALA A 65 -4.60 8.11 -18.79
N PHE A 66 -3.46 7.90 -19.45
CA PHE A 66 -2.19 7.62 -18.79
C PHE A 66 -1.75 8.78 -17.89
N PHE A 67 -1.73 10.00 -18.43
CA PHE A 67 -1.36 11.20 -17.67
C PHE A 67 -2.25 11.40 -16.44
N GLY A 68 -3.57 11.28 -16.59
CA GLY A 68 -4.53 11.42 -15.49
C GLY A 68 -4.32 10.36 -14.40
N THR A 69 -4.07 9.11 -14.79
CA THR A 69 -3.77 8.03 -13.85
C THR A 69 -2.48 8.29 -13.07
N VAL A 70 -1.40 8.68 -13.77
CA VAL A 70 -0.10 8.98 -13.14
C VAL A 70 -0.18 10.20 -12.23
N ALA A 71 -0.90 11.25 -12.64
CA ALA A 71 -1.12 12.42 -11.81
C ALA A 71 -1.87 12.04 -10.52
N LEU A 72 -2.93 11.25 -10.63
CA LEU A 72 -3.68 10.77 -9.46
C LEU A 72 -2.82 9.87 -8.55
N PHE A 73 -2.02 8.99 -9.13
CA PHE A 73 -1.06 8.15 -8.40
C PHE A 73 -0.06 9.00 -7.62
N THR A 74 0.52 10.00 -8.26
CA THR A 74 1.50 10.91 -7.66
C THR A 74 0.87 11.70 -6.52
N ILE A 75 -0.33 12.26 -6.72
CA ILE A 75 -1.07 12.99 -5.68
C ILE A 75 -1.36 12.07 -4.49
N SER A 76 -1.85 10.86 -4.74
CA SER A 76 -2.09 9.86 -3.69
C SER A 76 -0.82 9.52 -2.92
N HIS A 77 0.31 9.33 -3.60
CA HIS A 77 1.58 9.05 -2.95
C HIS A 77 2.03 10.22 -2.06
N LEU A 78 1.91 11.47 -2.53
CA LEU A 78 2.26 12.66 -1.75
C LEU A 78 1.37 12.83 -0.50
N THR A 79 0.09 12.48 -0.60
CA THR A 79 -0.88 12.60 0.50
C THR A 79 -0.91 11.38 1.43
N SER A 80 -0.08 10.36 1.17
CA SER A 80 -0.01 9.13 1.97
C SER A 80 0.39 9.33 3.44
N GLY A 81 1.02 10.46 3.77
CA GLY A 81 1.59 10.73 5.08
C GLY A 81 3.05 10.31 5.24
N LEU A 82 3.63 9.60 4.25
CA LEU A 82 5.07 9.29 4.21
C LEU A 82 5.90 10.49 3.76
N VAL A 83 5.46 11.20 2.73
CA VAL A 83 6.21 12.30 2.11
C VAL A 83 5.85 13.65 2.74
N ALA A 84 4.55 13.89 2.95
CA ALA A 84 4.06 15.09 3.61
C ALA A 84 3.37 14.70 4.92
N HIS A 85 3.94 15.10 6.06
CA HIS A 85 3.34 14.81 7.36
C HIS A 85 2.08 15.69 7.54
N PRO A 86 0.91 15.10 7.85
CA PRO A 86 -0.31 15.86 8.14
C PRO A 86 -0.23 16.42 9.56
N ALA A 87 0.68 17.37 9.79
CA ALA A 87 0.93 17.95 11.11
C ALA A 87 -0.16 18.96 11.52
N GLU A 88 -0.78 19.64 10.56
CA GLU A 88 -1.78 20.68 10.82
C GLU A 88 -3.15 20.28 10.27
N GLN A 89 -4.19 20.38 11.11
CA GLN A 89 -5.59 20.07 10.77
C GLN A 89 -6.14 20.92 9.60
N GLN A 90 -5.52 22.07 9.31
CA GLN A 90 -5.93 22.97 8.23
C GLN A 90 -5.23 22.67 6.89
N SER A 91 -4.29 21.72 6.84
CA SER A 91 -3.57 21.40 5.61
C SER A 91 -4.46 20.61 4.63
N ILE A 92 -4.34 20.88 3.32
CA ILE A 92 -5.02 20.09 2.27
C ILE A 92 -4.64 18.60 2.37
N VAL A 93 -3.40 18.32 2.82
CA VAL A 93 -2.91 16.98 3.11
C VAL A 93 -3.71 16.32 4.24
N PHE A 94 -4.12 17.06 5.27
CA PHE A 94 -4.97 16.54 6.35
C PHE A 94 -6.38 16.15 5.87
N TYR A 95 -6.93 16.77 4.83
CA TYR A 95 -8.24 16.35 4.31
C TYR A 95 -8.15 15.24 3.26
N SER A 96 -7.11 15.29 2.43
CA SER A 96 -6.93 14.37 1.30
C SER A 96 -6.26 13.05 1.67
N HIS A 97 -5.61 12.94 2.84
CA HIS A 97 -4.88 11.72 3.20
C HIS A 97 -5.75 10.47 3.36
N TRP A 98 -7.01 10.63 3.76
CA TRP A 98 -7.93 9.50 3.97
C TRP A 98 -8.32 8.85 2.64
N LEU A 99 -8.23 9.59 1.54
CA LEU A 99 -8.54 9.12 0.19
C LEU A 99 -7.36 8.41 -0.46
N SER A 100 -6.17 8.45 0.13
CA SER A 100 -4.98 7.84 -0.43
C SER A 100 -4.93 6.33 -0.10
N PRO A 101 -4.96 5.43 -1.11
CA PRO A 101 -4.80 4.00 -0.87
C PRO A 101 -3.45 3.66 -0.23
N HIS A 102 -2.42 4.47 -0.52
CA HIS A 102 -1.11 4.34 0.11
C HIS A 102 -1.17 4.53 1.63
N ARG A 103 -2.10 5.32 2.16
CA ARG A 103 -2.26 5.49 3.62
C ARG A 103 -3.02 4.35 4.27
N SER A 104 -4.05 3.79 3.63
CA SER A 104 -4.71 2.59 4.15
C SER A 104 -3.74 1.41 4.27
N ASP A 105 -2.81 1.29 3.32
CA ASP A 105 -1.76 0.27 3.32
C ASP A 105 -0.78 0.47 4.49
N ILE A 106 -0.40 1.73 4.78
CA ILE A 106 0.39 2.10 5.95
C ILE A 106 -0.35 1.82 7.25
N TYR A 107 -1.63 2.17 7.37
CA TYR A 107 -2.40 1.87 8.59
C TYR A 107 -2.50 0.38 8.86
N THR A 108 -2.73 -0.42 7.82
CA THR A 108 -2.77 -1.88 7.93
C THR A 108 -1.41 -2.42 8.38
N SER A 109 -0.32 -1.87 7.84
CA SER A 109 1.06 -2.21 8.24
C SER A 109 1.39 -1.78 9.66
N VAL A 110 0.92 -0.60 10.10
CA VAL A 110 1.08 -0.08 11.47
C VAL A 110 0.27 -0.91 12.47
N VAL A 111 -0.93 -1.38 12.11
CA VAL A 111 -1.72 -2.30 12.95
C VAL A 111 -0.97 -3.62 13.12
N LEU A 112 -0.38 -4.18 12.05
CA LEU A 112 0.45 -5.39 12.13
C LEU A 112 1.70 -5.18 13.01
N LEU A 113 2.33 -4.00 12.94
CA LEU A 113 3.46 -3.63 13.80
C LEU A 113 3.06 -3.41 15.26
N LYS A 114 1.91 -2.78 15.53
CA LYS A 114 1.39 -2.52 16.89
C LYS A 114 0.97 -3.80 17.60
N TRP A 115 0.43 -4.78 16.89
CA TRP A 115 0.09 -6.09 17.46
C TRP A 115 1.32 -6.79 18.06
N LYS A 116 2.46 -6.73 17.35
CA LYS A 116 3.75 -7.27 17.82
C LYS A 116 4.28 -6.56 19.08
N LEU A 117 3.96 -5.28 19.26
CA LEU A 117 4.28 -4.49 20.45
C LEU A 117 3.40 -4.85 21.65
N LEU A 118 2.15 -5.26 21.40
CA LEU A 118 1.23 -5.70 22.44
C LEU A 118 1.63 -7.07 23.00
N ASP A 119 2.05 -8.01 22.14
CA ASP A 119 2.53 -9.34 22.57
C ASP A 119 3.76 -9.26 23.47
N HIS A 120 4.64 -8.27 23.26
CA HIS A 120 5.79 -8.02 24.15
C HIS A 120 5.41 -7.41 25.50
N LEU A 121 4.29 -6.67 25.59
CA LEU A 121 3.80 -6.09 26.84
C LEU A 121 3.06 -7.12 27.71
N VAL A 122 2.42 -8.13 27.10
CA VAL A 122 1.76 -9.23 27.83
C VAL A 122 2.78 -10.16 28.51
N LEU A 123 4.00 -10.27 27.98
CA LEU A 123 5.08 -11.07 28.57
C LEU A 123 5.80 -10.41 29.77
N ILE A 124 5.44 -9.16 30.12
CA ILE A 124 6.02 -8.41 31.25
C ILE A 124 5.09 -8.44 32.49
N TYR A 125 3.90 -9.04 32.38
CA TYR A 125 2.95 -9.20 33.49
C TYR A 125 2.75 -10.66 33.89
#